data_AF-A0A0Q7SHE9-F1
#
_entry.id   AF-A0A0Q7SHE9-F1
#
_cell.length_a   1.000
_cell.length_b   1.000
_cell.length_c   1.000
_cell.angle_alpha   90.00
_cell.angle_beta   90.00
_cell.angle_gamma   90.00
#
_symmetry.space_group_name_H-M   'P 1'
#
loop_
_entity.id
_entity.type
_entity.pdbx_description
1 polymer ?
#
loop_
_entity_poly.entity_id
_entity_poly.type
_entity_poly.pdbx_seq_one_letter_code
_entity_poly.pdbx_strand_id
1 'polypeptide(L)'
;MTTARWAARALQGLGILAVLLGWPHAAALSIAPPRPLPLLFEVQTDRLTRDGLLALDRLAVRAAQCPAGDLAVHVQPAPSAHTRLTAKRIAVVQARLQRLGLKLTVASKPLRASASDGGRPRRRDVLLADVGTDEDVWCGLRAGSQILDWAQELGRHVDDATAEAPAFWRWMSTQVKVRELALPLAIAAYCDGALECDRRPALFHWLAAQALEAVPVERRRQWLLALWTLAEDSEVERFRARWSLSPLTVDERAGLAHEMAASGLPWAVIERRLLGPGVMERFGRTPVIAGGLGPHWLLEAAERRGQLDSFNRLIEAAGPAKACFVDDAFRLAAVLDDKYDIWKPHFAHWARGLAALPQRNGPDYLSCNPVARFLLDCSLADADALPRYRAIWTALRQAGVTTTSPGVQSLLAHGFAVEKLQCAEEASPRAEPRFAPVPAR
;
A
#
# COMPACT_ATOMS: atom_id res chain seq x y z
N MET A 1 59.82 -6.97 4.76
CA MET A 1 58.57 -6.36 5.26
C MET A 1 58.22 -5.15 4.41
N THR A 2 57.53 -5.34 3.27
CA THR A 2 56.87 -4.30 2.44
C THR A 2 56.58 -4.93 1.08
N THR A 3 55.32 -5.28 0.78
CA THR A 3 54.70 -5.45 -0.58
C THR A 3 53.33 -6.13 -0.53
N ALA A 4 52.55 -6.01 0.56
CA ALA A 4 51.22 -6.65 0.66
C ALA A 4 50.13 -5.71 1.24
N ARG A 5 50.26 -4.39 1.07
CA ARG A 5 49.27 -3.41 1.60
C ARG A 5 48.64 -2.48 0.55
N TRP A 6 48.93 -2.65 -0.73
CA TRP A 6 48.39 -1.78 -1.79
C TRP A 6 47.27 -2.39 -2.65
N ALA A 7 46.92 -3.67 -2.46
CA ALA A 7 45.78 -4.29 -3.14
C ALA A 7 44.46 -4.23 -2.35
N ALA A 8 44.48 -3.85 -1.07
CA ALA A 8 43.30 -3.89 -0.20
C ALA A 8 42.48 -2.58 -0.14
N ARG A 9 42.93 -1.50 -0.81
CA ARG A 9 42.21 -0.21 -0.84
C ARG A 9 41.52 0.09 -2.17
N ALA A 10 41.77 -0.69 -3.22
CA ALA A 10 41.07 -0.56 -4.50
C ALA A 10 39.78 -1.40 -4.59
N LEU A 11 39.52 -2.30 -3.63
CA LEU A 11 38.34 -3.17 -3.58
C LEU A 11 37.24 -2.71 -2.60
N GLN A 12 37.45 -1.60 -1.88
CA GLN A 12 36.41 -0.97 -1.04
C GLN A 12 35.61 0.11 -1.79
N GLY A 13 36.03 0.48 -3.01
CA GLY A 13 35.33 1.45 -3.87
C GLY A 13 34.29 0.85 -4.83
N LEU A 14 34.15 -0.48 -4.87
CA LEU A 14 33.19 -1.20 -5.73
C LEU A 14 32.01 -1.82 -4.95
N GLY A 15 31.92 -1.55 -3.64
CA GLY A 15 30.85 -2.05 -2.76
C GLY A 15 29.63 -1.13 -2.64
N ILE A 16 29.66 0.07 -3.23
CA ILE A 16 28.57 1.07 -3.10
C ILE A 16 27.86 1.35 -4.44
N LEU A 17 28.48 1.05 -5.59
CA LEU A 17 27.82 1.21 -6.89
C LEU A 17 26.94 0.01 -7.31
N ALA A 18 27.06 -1.15 -6.64
CA ALA A 18 26.18 -2.30 -6.91
C ALA A 18 24.80 -2.18 -6.24
N VAL A 19 24.57 -1.17 -5.40
CA VAL A 19 23.28 -0.91 -4.74
C VAL A 19 22.37 0.00 -5.56
N LEU A 20 22.89 0.68 -6.60
CA LEU A 20 22.12 1.71 -7.33
C LEU A 20 21.79 1.36 -8.79
N LEU A 21 22.28 0.25 -9.34
CA LEU A 21 22.01 -0.14 -10.74
C LEU A 21 21.45 -1.57 -10.91
N GLY A 22 21.02 -2.18 -9.80
CA GLY A 22 20.35 -3.48 -9.79
C GLY A 22 18.95 -3.36 -9.22
N TRP A 23 18.07 -2.62 -9.89
CA TRP A 23 16.62 -2.79 -9.71
C TRP A 23 16.12 -3.87 -10.65
N PRO A 24 15.98 -5.11 -10.16
CA PRO A 24 14.86 -5.93 -10.58
C PRO A 24 13.99 -6.22 -9.36
N HIS A 25 12.75 -5.75 -9.44
CA HIS A 25 11.56 -6.43 -8.91
C HIS A 25 11.41 -6.43 -7.37
N ALA A 26 10.26 -5.90 -6.94
CA ALA A 26 9.75 -6.01 -5.58
C ALA A 26 10.65 -5.41 -4.50
N ALA A 27 10.66 -4.07 -4.41
CA ALA A 27 10.70 -3.46 -3.09
C ALA A 27 9.44 -3.95 -2.35
N ALA A 28 9.57 -5.07 -1.64
CA ALA A 28 8.66 -5.58 -0.63
C ALA A 28 8.65 -4.60 0.54
N LEU A 29 8.14 -3.39 0.29
CA LEU A 29 8.01 -2.33 1.27
C LEU A 29 6.86 -2.71 2.20
N SER A 30 7.19 -2.78 3.48
CA SER A 30 6.44 -3.51 4.50
C SER A 30 5.06 -2.91 4.76
N ILE A 31 4.06 -3.39 4.02
CA ILE A 31 2.72 -3.59 4.57
C ILE A 31 2.93 -4.54 5.76
N ALA A 32 2.49 -4.13 6.96
CA ALA A 32 2.54 -5.03 8.11
C ALA A 32 1.92 -6.38 7.71
N PRO A 33 2.62 -7.51 7.95
CA PRO A 33 2.15 -8.81 7.51
C PRO A 33 0.72 -9.04 7.99
N PRO A 34 -0.19 -9.54 7.13
CA PRO A 34 -1.52 -9.90 7.59
C PRO A 34 -1.38 -10.91 8.73
N ARG A 35 -2.25 -10.81 9.73
CA ARG A 35 -2.19 -11.76 10.85
C ARG A 35 -2.37 -13.20 10.32
N PRO A 36 -1.51 -14.16 10.71
CA PRO A 36 -1.71 -15.57 10.40
C PRO A 36 -3.07 -16.06 10.86
N LEU A 37 -3.67 -16.93 10.06
CA LEU A 37 -4.99 -17.49 10.33
C LEU A 37 -4.89 -18.82 11.09
N PRO A 38 -5.62 -18.99 12.19
CA PRO A 38 -5.66 -20.26 12.90
C PRO A 38 -6.57 -21.26 12.18
N LEU A 39 -5.98 -22.30 11.61
CA LEU A 39 -6.70 -23.46 11.08
C LEU A 39 -6.98 -24.42 12.23
N LEU A 40 -8.24 -24.46 12.66
CA LEU A 40 -8.71 -25.28 13.77
C LEU A 40 -9.12 -26.68 13.29
N PHE A 41 -8.55 -27.70 13.93
CA PHE A 41 -8.89 -29.10 13.69
C PHE A 41 -9.65 -29.66 14.89
N GLU A 42 -10.46 -30.70 14.67
CA GLU A 42 -11.00 -31.46 15.80
C GLU A 42 -9.84 -32.10 16.58
N VAL A 43 -10.07 -32.28 17.89
CA VAL A 43 -9.05 -32.77 18.81
C VAL A 43 -8.56 -34.15 18.35
N GLN A 44 -7.24 -34.28 18.17
CA GLN A 44 -6.57 -35.52 17.73
C GLN A 44 -6.98 -36.06 16.35
N THR A 45 -7.68 -35.29 15.51
CA THR A 45 -8.01 -35.69 14.13
C THR A 45 -7.38 -34.76 13.09
N ASP A 46 -7.45 -35.13 11.82
CA ASP A 46 -7.11 -34.30 10.66
C ASP A 46 -8.31 -33.56 10.06
N ARG A 47 -9.49 -33.64 10.70
CA ARG A 47 -10.70 -32.96 10.26
C ARG A 47 -10.72 -31.51 10.70
N LEU A 48 -10.98 -30.60 9.77
CA LEU A 48 -11.17 -29.19 10.08
C LEU A 48 -12.52 -28.98 10.77
N THR A 49 -12.55 -28.12 11.78
CA THR A 49 -13.82 -27.63 12.34
C THR A 49 -14.50 -26.69 11.35
N ARG A 50 -15.75 -26.28 11.64
CA ARG A 50 -16.44 -25.24 10.86
C ARG A 50 -15.62 -23.96 10.74
N ASP A 51 -15.03 -23.52 11.85
CA ASP A 51 -14.20 -22.31 11.90
C ASP A 51 -12.86 -22.50 11.20
N GLY A 52 -12.27 -23.71 11.30
CA GLY A 52 -11.08 -24.07 10.55
C GLY A 52 -11.31 -24.08 9.03
N LEU A 53 -12.46 -24.57 8.57
CA LEU A 53 -12.84 -24.51 7.16
C LEU A 53 -13.03 -23.07 6.68
N LEU A 54 -13.69 -22.22 7.46
CA LEU A 54 -13.86 -20.80 7.13
C LEU A 54 -12.52 -20.06 7.09
N ALA A 55 -11.62 -20.34 8.04
CA ALA A 55 -10.26 -19.79 8.03
C ALA A 55 -9.45 -20.23 6.80
N LEU A 56 -9.58 -21.49 6.39
CA LEU A 56 -8.92 -22.00 5.18
C LEU A 56 -9.50 -21.39 3.90
N ASP A 57 -10.82 -21.20 3.82
CA ASP A 57 -11.43 -20.52 2.67
C ASP A 57 -11.02 -19.03 2.62
N ARG A 58 -10.89 -18.34 3.78
CA ARG A 58 -10.31 -16.98 3.84
C ARG A 58 -8.85 -16.95 3.36
N LEU A 59 -8.06 -17.97 3.71
CA LEU A 59 -6.68 -18.12 3.27
C LEU A 59 -6.60 -18.33 1.74
N ALA A 60 -7.50 -19.14 1.19
CA ALA A 60 -7.62 -19.36 -0.25
C ALA A 60 -7.94 -18.07 -0.99
N VAL A 61 -8.88 -17.25 -0.49
CA VAL A 61 -9.19 -15.93 -1.06
C VAL A 61 -7.97 -15.00 -1.00
N ARG A 62 -7.23 -14.96 0.12
CA ARG A 62 -5.99 -14.17 0.22
C ARG A 62 -4.96 -14.59 -0.83
N ALA A 63 -4.79 -15.89 -1.04
CA ALA A 63 -3.88 -16.39 -2.06
C ALA A 63 -4.35 -16.04 -3.47
N ALA A 64 -5.65 -16.16 -3.76
CA ALA A 64 -6.22 -15.83 -5.07
C ALA A 64 -6.10 -14.34 -5.44
N GLN A 65 -5.99 -13.46 -4.43
CA GLN A 65 -5.78 -12.02 -4.59
C GLN A 65 -4.31 -11.63 -4.82
N CYS A 66 -3.38 -12.60 -4.82
CA CYS A 66 -1.96 -12.31 -4.94
C CYS A 66 -1.42 -12.47 -6.37
N PRO A 67 -0.63 -11.50 -6.89
CA PRO A 67 -0.01 -11.55 -8.22
C PRO A 67 1.16 -12.54 -8.37
N ALA A 68 1.78 -12.97 -7.26
CA ALA A 68 3.05 -13.69 -7.34
C ALA A 68 2.86 -15.11 -7.93
N GLY A 69 3.74 -15.48 -8.88
CA GLY A 69 3.72 -16.81 -9.50
C GLY A 69 4.15 -17.94 -8.55
N ASP A 70 5.04 -17.64 -7.61
CA ASP A 70 5.64 -18.62 -6.70
C ASP A 70 5.05 -18.50 -5.28
N LEU A 71 3.74 -18.67 -5.16
CA LEU A 71 3.04 -18.60 -3.89
C LEU A 71 2.99 -19.94 -3.17
N ALA A 72 3.23 -19.88 -1.86
CA ALA A 72 3.08 -21.00 -0.95
C ALA A 72 2.18 -20.62 0.24
N VAL A 73 1.55 -21.65 0.79
CA VAL A 73 0.91 -21.57 2.10
C VAL A 73 1.90 -22.06 3.14
N HIS A 74 2.37 -21.15 3.98
CA HIS A 74 3.27 -21.45 5.08
C HIS A 74 2.45 -21.80 6.32
N VAL A 75 2.73 -22.95 6.92
CA VAL A 75 2.06 -23.41 8.14
C VAL A 75 3.02 -23.60 9.29
N GLN A 76 2.57 -23.24 10.49
CA GLN A 76 3.31 -23.44 11.73
C GLN A 76 2.45 -24.25 12.72
N PRO A 77 2.86 -25.49 13.05
CA PRO A 77 2.20 -26.28 14.07
C PRO A 77 2.60 -25.83 15.49
N ALA A 78 1.84 -26.27 16.49
CA ALA A 78 2.23 -26.07 17.88
C ALA A 78 3.52 -26.84 18.19
N PRO A 79 4.42 -26.33 19.05
CA PRO A 79 5.67 -27.01 19.40
C PRO A 79 5.47 -28.45 19.92
N SER A 80 4.31 -28.73 20.54
CA SER A 80 3.97 -30.05 21.08
C SER A 80 3.04 -30.87 20.17
N ALA A 81 2.87 -30.48 18.90
CA ALA A 81 2.03 -31.20 17.96
C ALA A 81 2.68 -32.52 17.50
N HIS A 82 1.86 -33.54 17.25
CA HIS A 82 2.34 -34.86 16.82
C HIS A 82 2.70 -34.84 15.32
N THR A 83 3.96 -35.13 14.97
CA THR A 83 4.49 -35.03 13.59
C THR A 83 3.63 -35.73 12.54
N ARG A 84 3.26 -37.01 12.76
CA ARG A 84 2.41 -37.78 11.82
C ARG A 84 1.03 -37.16 11.62
N LEU A 85 0.40 -36.65 12.67
CA LEU A 85 -0.92 -36.02 12.57
C LEU A 85 -0.82 -34.64 11.89
N THR A 86 0.23 -33.88 12.19
CA THR A 86 0.54 -32.62 11.51
C THR A 86 0.68 -32.83 10.00
N ALA A 87 1.42 -33.85 9.55
CA ALA A 87 1.55 -34.16 8.12
C ALA A 87 0.20 -34.45 7.45
N LYS A 88 -0.69 -35.20 8.11
CA LYS A 88 -2.05 -35.44 7.61
C LYS A 88 -2.87 -34.15 7.50
N ARG A 89 -2.80 -33.28 8.50
CA ARG A 89 -3.47 -31.97 8.50
C ARG A 89 -2.98 -31.07 7.37
N ILE A 90 -1.67 -31.06 7.11
CA ILE A 90 -1.08 -30.35 5.98
C ILE A 90 -1.63 -30.89 4.65
N ALA A 91 -1.71 -32.21 4.50
CA ALA A 91 -2.30 -32.83 3.31
C ALA A 91 -3.79 -32.45 3.13
N VAL A 92 -4.55 -32.32 4.22
CA VAL A 92 -5.95 -31.84 4.18
C VAL A 92 -6.03 -30.39 3.68
N VAL A 93 -5.14 -29.51 4.15
CA VAL A 93 -5.03 -28.12 3.68
C VAL A 93 -4.71 -28.10 2.19
N GLN A 94 -3.68 -28.83 1.75
CA GLN A 94 -3.26 -28.94 0.36
C GLN A 94 -4.40 -29.43 -0.55
N ALA A 95 -5.07 -30.51 -0.16
CA ALA A 95 -6.17 -31.09 -0.94
C ALA A 95 -7.36 -30.12 -1.07
N ARG A 96 -7.66 -29.34 -0.03
CA ARG A 96 -8.73 -28.33 -0.07
C ARG A 96 -8.39 -27.19 -1.03
N LEU A 97 -7.16 -26.68 -1.01
CA LEU A 97 -6.72 -25.63 -1.92
C LEU A 97 -6.78 -26.09 -3.39
N GLN A 98 -6.35 -27.32 -3.66
CA GLN A 98 -6.46 -27.93 -5.00
C GLN A 98 -7.92 -28.07 -5.47
N ARG A 99 -8.85 -28.42 -4.58
CA ARG A 99 -10.30 -28.45 -4.91
C ARG A 99 -10.89 -27.08 -5.23
N LEU A 100 -10.28 -26.01 -4.73
CA LEU A 100 -10.62 -24.64 -5.09
C LEU A 100 -9.91 -24.19 -6.38
N GLY A 101 -9.09 -25.04 -6.99
CA GLY A 101 -8.31 -24.71 -8.19
C GLY A 101 -6.97 -24.03 -7.92
N LEU A 102 -6.59 -23.84 -6.65
CA LEU A 102 -5.33 -23.22 -6.28
C LEU A 102 -4.18 -24.24 -6.31
N LYS A 103 -3.23 -24.05 -7.22
CA LYS A 103 -2.00 -24.86 -7.35
C LYS A 103 -0.88 -24.30 -6.45
N LEU A 104 -1.13 -24.22 -5.16
CA LEU A 104 -0.18 -23.72 -4.17
C LEU A 104 0.52 -24.88 -3.48
N THR A 105 1.80 -24.73 -3.13
CA THR A 105 2.47 -25.66 -2.21
C THR A 105 2.12 -25.30 -0.76
N VAL A 106 1.97 -26.30 0.11
CA VAL A 106 1.80 -26.09 1.56
C VAL A 106 3.06 -26.57 2.28
N ALA A 107 3.82 -25.64 2.85
CA ALA A 107 5.11 -25.91 3.48
C ALA A 107 5.11 -25.54 4.96
N SER A 108 5.82 -26.33 5.79
CA SER A 108 6.03 -25.97 7.18
C SER A 108 7.20 -24.99 7.31
N LYS A 109 6.92 -23.74 7.67
CA LYS A 109 7.92 -22.68 7.87
C LYS A 109 7.59 -21.88 9.14
N PRO A 110 8.58 -21.42 9.92
CA PRO A 110 8.33 -20.48 11.01
C PRO A 110 7.67 -19.20 10.47
N LEU A 111 6.53 -18.81 11.02
CA LEU A 111 5.88 -17.55 10.65
C LEU A 111 6.50 -16.42 11.48
N ARG A 112 6.75 -15.26 10.85
CA ARG A 112 7.20 -14.07 11.60
C ARG A 112 6.10 -13.67 12.57
N ALA A 113 6.44 -13.57 13.86
CA ALA A 113 5.51 -13.06 14.85
C ALA A 113 5.18 -11.60 14.49
N SER A 114 3.89 -11.28 14.36
CA SER A 114 3.44 -9.89 14.45
C SER A 114 3.99 -9.36 15.77
N ALA A 115 4.71 -8.24 15.74
CA ALA A 115 5.52 -7.70 16.84
C ALA A 115 4.75 -7.45 18.16
N SER A 116 3.44 -7.68 18.19
CA SER A 116 2.53 -7.42 19.31
C SER A 116 1.88 -8.64 19.95
N ASP A 117 2.09 -9.88 19.50
CA ASP A 117 1.52 -11.05 20.19
C ASP A 117 2.28 -12.34 19.86
N GLY A 118 2.75 -13.06 20.88
CA GLY A 118 3.64 -14.22 20.77
C GLY A 118 3.15 -15.33 19.81
N GLY A 119 3.49 -15.17 18.52
CA GLY A 119 2.93 -15.85 17.33
C GLY A 119 3.18 -17.35 17.19
N ARG A 120 3.09 -18.12 18.27
CA ARG A 120 3.14 -19.59 18.24
C ARG A 120 1.78 -20.16 18.65
N PRO A 121 1.23 -21.13 17.91
CA PRO A 121 0.02 -21.80 18.36
C PRO A 121 0.32 -22.56 19.65
N ARG A 122 -0.43 -22.26 20.71
CA ARG A 122 -0.31 -22.94 22.02
C ARG A 122 -1.05 -24.28 22.06
N ARG A 123 -2.01 -24.46 21.15
CA ARG A 123 -2.94 -25.60 21.10
C ARG A 123 -2.52 -26.60 20.03
N ARG A 124 -2.47 -27.89 20.39
CA ARG A 124 -2.03 -28.99 19.49
C ARG A 124 -2.96 -29.24 18.31
N ASP A 125 -4.20 -28.76 18.38
CA ASP A 125 -5.24 -28.86 17.37
C ASP A 125 -5.27 -27.64 16.42
N VAL A 126 -4.27 -26.76 16.49
CA VAL A 126 -4.18 -25.55 15.66
C VAL A 126 -2.94 -25.60 14.76
N LEU A 127 -3.13 -25.29 13.48
CA LEU A 127 -2.05 -24.85 12.60
C LEU A 127 -2.23 -23.35 12.34
N LEU A 128 -1.23 -22.53 12.64
CA LEU A 128 -1.22 -21.16 12.12
C LEU A 128 -0.82 -21.23 10.65
N ALA A 129 -1.51 -20.50 9.79
CA ALA A 129 -1.25 -20.50 8.37
C ALA A 129 -1.19 -19.07 7.81
N ASP A 130 -0.32 -18.88 6.83
CA ASP A 130 -0.22 -17.64 6.07
C ASP A 130 0.12 -17.91 4.60
N VAL A 131 -0.05 -16.91 3.75
CA VAL A 131 0.28 -16.98 2.31
C VAL A 131 1.39 -15.99 2.00
N GLY A 132 2.44 -16.45 1.35
CA GLY A 132 3.54 -15.61 0.90
C GLY A 132 4.44 -16.32 -0.10
N THR A 133 5.43 -15.60 -0.61
CA THR A 133 6.51 -16.20 -1.40
C THR A 133 7.51 -16.89 -0.47
N ASP A 134 8.43 -17.67 -1.04
CA ASP A 134 9.50 -18.32 -0.28
C ASP A 134 10.46 -17.32 0.37
N GLU A 135 10.59 -16.12 -0.21
CA GLU A 135 11.38 -14.99 0.28
C GLU A 135 10.68 -14.18 1.40
N ASP A 136 9.54 -14.65 1.91
CA ASP A 136 8.72 -13.94 2.90
C ASP A 136 8.19 -12.58 2.41
N VAL A 137 8.07 -12.41 1.09
CA VAL A 137 7.44 -11.22 0.50
C VAL A 137 5.93 -11.41 0.54
N TRP A 138 5.25 -10.47 1.19
CA TRP A 138 3.80 -10.46 1.29
C TRP A 138 3.17 -9.94 0.01
N CYS A 139 2.08 -10.61 -0.37
CA CYS A 139 1.23 -10.19 -1.45
C CYS A 139 0.59 -8.83 -1.16
N GLY A 140 0.96 -7.80 -1.94
CA GLY A 140 0.10 -6.63 -2.09
C GLY A 140 -1.21 -7.09 -2.72
N LEU A 141 -2.33 -6.97 -2.00
CA LEU A 141 -3.66 -7.50 -2.33
C LEU A 141 -4.33 -6.86 -3.58
N ARG A 142 -3.56 -6.31 -4.52
CA ARG A 142 -4.07 -5.44 -5.59
C ARG A 142 -3.79 -5.94 -7.02
N ALA A 143 -3.34 -7.18 -7.21
CA ALA A 143 -3.10 -7.69 -8.56
C ALA A 143 -3.17 -9.22 -8.72
N GLY A 144 -3.98 -9.94 -7.95
CA GLY A 144 -4.13 -11.39 -8.13
C GLY A 144 -4.88 -11.80 -9.41
N SER A 145 -4.37 -12.83 -10.09
CA SER A 145 -4.93 -13.36 -11.33
C SER A 145 -6.10 -14.34 -11.11
N GLN A 146 -6.02 -15.21 -10.08
CA GLN A 146 -7.00 -16.29 -9.92
C GLN A 146 -8.38 -15.80 -9.44
N ILE A 147 -8.44 -14.77 -8.60
CA ILE A 147 -9.73 -14.23 -8.14
C ILE A 147 -10.52 -13.57 -9.29
N LEU A 148 -9.82 -13.02 -10.29
CA LEU A 148 -10.42 -12.48 -11.51
C LEU A 148 -11.01 -13.60 -12.36
N ASP A 149 -10.30 -14.71 -12.53
CA ASP A 149 -10.81 -15.89 -13.24
C ASP A 149 -12.08 -16.45 -12.58
N TRP A 150 -12.07 -16.57 -11.24
CA TRP A 150 -13.25 -16.98 -10.47
C TRP A 150 -14.42 -16.00 -10.66
N ALA A 151 -14.16 -14.70 -10.57
CA ALA A 151 -15.19 -13.68 -10.80
C ALA A 151 -15.73 -13.76 -12.24
N GLN A 152 -14.89 -14.01 -13.24
CA GLN A 152 -15.31 -14.15 -14.63
C GLN A 152 -16.17 -15.41 -14.84
N GLU A 153 -15.74 -16.55 -14.29
CA GLU A 153 -16.49 -17.82 -14.38
C GLU A 153 -17.87 -17.70 -13.72
N LEU A 154 -17.92 -17.13 -12.51
CA LEU A 154 -19.19 -16.89 -11.81
C LEU A 154 -20.05 -15.83 -12.49
N GLY A 155 -19.42 -14.83 -13.11
CA GLY A 155 -20.10 -13.85 -13.93
C GLY A 155 -20.87 -14.48 -15.08
N ARG A 156 -20.28 -15.45 -15.79
CA ARG A 156 -20.96 -16.19 -16.86
C ARG A 156 -22.17 -16.96 -16.33
N HIS A 157 -22.08 -17.55 -15.13
CA HIS A 157 -23.21 -18.20 -14.47
C HIS A 157 -24.32 -17.23 -14.07
N VAL A 158 -23.99 -16.00 -13.67
CA VAL A 158 -25.01 -14.97 -13.37
C VAL A 158 -25.71 -14.49 -14.64
N ASP A 159 -24.98 -14.40 -15.76
CA ASP A 159 -25.55 -14.01 -17.05
C ASP A 159 -26.42 -15.11 -17.66
N ASP A 160 -26.06 -16.39 -17.47
CA ASP A 160 -26.80 -17.56 -17.93
C ASP A 160 -27.16 -18.48 -16.76
N ALA A 161 -28.38 -18.31 -16.25
CA ALA A 161 -28.92 -19.09 -15.12
C ALA A 161 -29.09 -20.59 -15.41
N THR A 162 -28.91 -21.04 -16.66
CA THR A 162 -28.95 -22.47 -17.02
C THR A 162 -27.61 -23.18 -16.84
N ALA A 163 -26.51 -22.43 -16.73
CA ALA A 163 -25.19 -22.97 -16.48
C ALA A 163 -25.05 -23.47 -15.04
N GLU A 164 -24.33 -24.59 -14.83
CA GLU A 164 -24.00 -25.03 -13.47
C GLU A 164 -23.07 -24.01 -12.79
N ALA A 165 -23.28 -23.76 -11.50
CA ALA A 165 -22.41 -22.89 -10.73
C ALA A 165 -20.97 -23.44 -10.68
N PRO A 166 -19.95 -22.57 -10.86
CA PRO A 166 -18.54 -22.94 -10.75
C PRO A 166 -18.23 -23.75 -9.50
N ALA A 167 -17.31 -24.71 -9.60
CA ALA A 167 -16.95 -25.58 -8.49
C ALA A 167 -16.52 -24.76 -7.25
N PHE A 168 -15.68 -23.73 -7.45
CA PHE A 168 -15.21 -22.87 -6.37
C PHE A 168 -16.40 -22.18 -5.65
N TRP A 169 -17.40 -21.69 -6.40
CA TRP A 169 -18.59 -21.06 -5.84
C TRP A 169 -19.46 -22.05 -5.06
N ARG A 170 -19.67 -23.27 -5.58
CA ARG A 170 -20.39 -24.34 -4.86
C ARG A 170 -19.73 -24.68 -3.52
N TRP A 171 -18.40 -24.57 -3.43
CA TRP A 171 -17.68 -24.76 -2.16
C TRP A 171 -17.80 -23.58 -1.19
N MET A 172 -18.07 -22.38 -1.70
CA MET A 172 -18.24 -21.13 -0.93
C MET A 172 -19.70 -20.76 -0.66
N SER A 173 -20.67 -21.41 -1.29
CA SER A 173 -22.09 -20.99 -1.28
C SER A 173 -22.85 -21.24 0.02
N THR A 174 -22.19 -21.71 1.09
CA THR A 174 -22.87 -21.79 2.40
C THR A 174 -23.09 -20.38 2.96
N GLN A 175 -24.24 -20.11 3.58
CA GLN A 175 -24.63 -18.75 4.01
C GLN A 175 -23.55 -18.00 4.81
N VAL A 176 -22.81 -18.69 5.70
CA VAL A 176 -21.73 -18.06 6.47
C VAL A 176 -20.56 -17.64 5.59
N LYS A 177 -20.16 -18.49 4.63
CA LYS A 177 -19.07 -18.21 3.70
C LYS A 177 -19.44 -17.09 2.74
N VAL A 178 -20.67 -17.12 2.18
CA VAL A 178 -21.19 -16.06 1.30
C VAL A 178 -21.12 -14.70 2.00
N ARG A 179 -21.60 -14.60 3.25
CA ARG A 179 -21.59 -13.34 4.02
C ARG A 179 -20.20 -12.75 4.25
N GLU A 180 -19.17 -13.58 4.32
CA GLU A 180 -17.82 -13.13 4.64
C GLU A 180 -16.88 -13.02 3.44
N LEU A 181 -17.05 -13.87 2.43
CA LEU A 181 -16.10 -14.05 1.33
C LEU A 181 -16.60 -13.51 -0.01
N ALA A 182 -17.86 -13.07 -0.11
CA ALA A 182 -18.41 -12.56 -1.36
C ALA A 182 -17.85 -11.19 -1.77
N LEU A 183 -17.49 -10.32 -0.81
CA LEU A 183 -17.01 -8.97 -1.13
C LEU A 183 -15.71 -8.97 -1.96
N PRO A 184 -14.67 -9.77 -1.63
CA PRO A 184 -13.49 -9.93 -2.49
C PRO A 184 -13.80 -10.30 -3.95
N LEU A 185 -14.74 -11.22 -4.18
CA LEU A 185 -15.17 -11.62 -5.54
C LEU A 185 -15.93 -10.49 -6.24
N ALA A 186 -16.74 -9.76 -5.49
CA ALA A 186 -17.49 -8.64 -6.00
C ALA A 186 -16.55 -7.49 -6.43
N ILE A 187 -15.51 -7.21 -5.65
CA ILE A 187 -14.46 -6.26 -6.01
C ILE A 187 -13.73 -6.71 -7.28
N ALA A 188 -13.34 -7.99 -7.36
CA ALA A 188 -12.70 -8.55 -8.54
C ALA A 188 -13.56 -8.41 -9.81
N ALA A 189 -14.90 -8.51 -9.69
CA ALA A 189 -15.84 -8.33 -10.79
C ALA A 189 -15.84 -6.93 -11.43
N TYR A 190 -15.37 -5.90 -10.71
CA TYR A 190 -15.25 -4.54 -11.23
C TYR A 190 -13.94 -4.25 -11.94
N CYS A 191 -13.01 -5.21 -11.96
CA CYS A 191 -11.75 -5.12 -12.69
C CYS A 191 -10.89 -3.93 -12.24
N ASP A 192 -10.18 -4.12 -11.13
CA ASP A 192 -9.25 -3.12 -10.60
C ASP A 192 -8.03 -2.91 -11.53
N GLY A 193 -8.21 -2.15 -12.61
CA GLY A 193 -7.11 -1.65 -13.45
C GLY A 193 -6.51 -2.59 -14.50
N ALA A 194 -7.01 -3.83 -14.65
CA ALA A 194 -6.57 -4.71 -15.75
C ALA A 194 -7.22 -4.31 -17.08
N LEU A 195 -6.41 -4.00 -18.11
CA LEU A 195 -6.82 -3.55 -19.44
C LEU A 195 -7.72 -4.54 -20.21
N GLU A 196 -7.82 -5.79 -19.76
CA GLU A 196 -8.51 -6.89 -20.47
C GLU A 196 -9.65 -7.52 -19.66
N CYS A 197 -10.09 -6.87 -18.58
CA CYS A 197 -11.13 -7.44 -17.72
C CYS A 197 -12.51 -6.87 -18.06
N ASP A 198 -13.46 -7.77 -18.37
CA ASP A 198 -14.87 -7.45 -18.57
C ASP A 198 -15.51 -7.02 -17.25
N ARG A 199 -15.83 -5.73 -17.11
CA ARG A 199 -16.56 -5.22 -15.94
C ARG A 199 -17.93 -5.88 -15.85
N ARG A 200 -18.24 -6.49 -14.70
CA ARG A 200 -19.50 -7.22 -14.46
C ARG A 200 -20.26 -6.65 -13.27
N PRO A 201 -20.84 -5.44 -13.39
CA PRO A 201 -21.59 -4.80 -12.29
C PRO A 201 -22.76 -5.66 -11.78
N ALA A 202 -23.39 -6.42 -12.68
CA ALA A 202 -24.47 -7.35 -12.33
C ALA A 202 -24.02 -8.41 -11.31
N LEU A 203 -22.80 -8.95 -11.45
CA LEU A 203 -22.25 -9.92 -10.51
C LEU A 203 -22.06 -9.32 -9.12
N PHE A 204 -21.60 -8.07 -9.01
CA PHE A 204 -21.48 -7.40 -7.71
C PHE A 204 -22.83 -7.28 -7.02
N HIS A 205 -23.85 -6.82 -7.74
CA HIS A 205 -25.19 -6.66 -7.19
C HIS A 205 -25.83 -8.00 -6.81
N TRP A 206 -25.59 -9.05 -7.60
CA TRP A 206 -26.02 -10.41 -7.29
C TRP A 206 -25.33 -10.92 -6.02
N LEU A 207 -24.01 -10.81 -5.91
CA LEU A 207 -23.25 -11.20 -4.72
C LEU A 207 -23.69 -10.42 -3.47
N ALA A 208 -23.98 -9.12 -3.61
CA ALA A 208 -24.50 -8.31 -2.54
C ALA A 208 -25.89 -8.78 -2.08
N ALA A 209 -26.79 -9.14 -3.00
CA ALA A 209 -28.09 -9.70 -2.65
C ALA A 209 -27.95 -11.01 -1.87
N GLN A 210 -27.06 -11.91 -2.33
CA GLN A 210 -26.78 -13.17 -1.63
C GLN A 210 -26.18 -12.94 -0.22
N ALA A 211 -25.37 -11.90 -0.06
CA ALA A 211 -24.62 -11.67 1.17
C ALA A 211 -25.33 -10.79 2.21
N LEU A 212 -26.19 -9.84 1.83
CA LEU A 212 -26.53 -8.69 2.69
C LEU A 212 -27.96 -8.67 3.26
N GLU A 213 -28.89 -9.52 2.80
CA GLU A 213 -30.31 -9.47 3.16
C GLU A 213 -30.58 -9.43 4.68
N ALA A 214 -29.84 -10.22 5.48
CA ALA A 214 -30.01 -10.31 6.93
C ALA A 214 -28.75 -9.88 7.73
N VAL A 215 -27.92 -9.01 7.16
CA VAL A 215 -26.62 -8.63 7.73
C VAL A 215 -26.66 -7.22 8.33
N PRO A 216 -25.93 -6.95 9.45
CA PRO A 216 -25.82 -5.62 10.05
C PRO A 216 -25.38 -4.52 9.08
N VAL A 217 -25.75 -3.28 9.40
CA VAL A 217 -25.49 -2.09 8.58
C VAL A 217 -24.01 -1.87 8.33
N GLU A 218 -23.15 -2.19 9.30
CA GLU A 218 -21.69 -2.02 9.23
C GLU A 218 -21.09 -2.82 8.08
N ARG A 219 -21.56 -4.05 7.88
CA ARG A 219 -21.11 -4.90 6.76
C ARG A 219 -21.63 -4.37 5.43
N ARG A 220 -22.89 -3.92 5.36
CA ARG A 220 -23.42 -3.29 4.13
C ARG A 220 -22.64 -2.03 3.76
N ARG A 221 -22.19 -1.28 4.77
CA ARG A 221 -21.36 -0.09 4.61
C ARG A 221 -20.01 -0.39 3.98
N GLN A 222 -19.36 -1.50 4.33
CA GLN A 222 -18.12 -1.96 3.68
C GLN A 222 -18.29 -2.19 2.16
N TRP A 223 -19.45 -2.71 1.73
CA TRP A 223 -19.73 -2.90 0.31
C TRP A 223 -19.94 -1.58 -0.43
N LEU A 224 -20.64 -0.62 0.20
CA LEU A 224 -20.81 0.72 -0.37
C LEU A 224 -19.46 1.44 -0.53
N LEU A 225 -18.59 1.31 0.47
CA LEU A 225 -17.23 1.85 0.46
C LEU A 225 -16.39 1.28 -0.70
N ALA A 226 -16.41 -0.04 -0.88
CA ALA A 226 -15.73 -0.69 -2.00
C ALA A 226 -16.32 -0.27 -3.36
N LEU A 227 -17.65 -0.18 -3.46
CA LEU A 227 -18.29 0.26 -4.70
C LEU A 227 -17.92 1.71 -5.06
N TRP A 228 -17.79 2.58 -4.05
CA TRP A 228 -17.36 3.96 -4.23
C TRP A 228 -15.91 4.12 -4.72
N THR A 229 -15.04 3.11 -4.59
CA THR A 229 -13.69 3.16 -5.15
C THR A 229 -13.59 2.58 -6.56
N LEU A 230 -14.64 1.90 -7.04
CA LEU A 230 -14.60 1.08 -8.26
C LEU A 230 -15.61 1.50 -9.33
N ALA A 231 -16.79 2.00 -8.94
CA ALA A 231 -17.90 2.26 -9.84
C ALA A 231 -18.22 3.75 -9.98
N GLU A 232 -19.07 4.10 -10.96
CA GLU A 232 -19.58 5.45 -11.18
C GLU A 232 -20.59 5.88 -10.09
N ASP A 233 -20.82 7.19 -9.96
CA ASP A 233 -21.69 7.75 -8.90
C ASP A 233 -23.13 7.24 -8.97
N SER A 234 -23.66 7.01 -10.18
CA SER A 234 -25.03 6.50 -10.37
C SER A 234 -25.22 5.09 -9.79
N GLU A 235 -24.20 4.24 -9.88
CA GLU A 235 -24.21 2.88 -9.37
C GLU A 235 -24.01 2.83 -7.86
N VAL A 236 -23.13 3.70 -7.34
CA VAL A 236 -22.97 3.92 -5.90
C VAL A 236 -24.30 4.34 -5.28
N GLU A 237 -24.99 5.32 -5.88
CA GLU A 237 -26.28 5.81 -5.38
C GLU A 237 -27.39 4.75 -5.50
N ARG A 238 -27.41 3.97 -6.58
CA ARG A 238 -28.34 2.84 -6.74
C ARG A 238 -28.15 1.82 -5.63
N PHE A 239 -26.90 1.44 -5.32
CA PHE A 239 -26.59 0.51 -4.24
C PHE A 239 -26.98 1.07 -2.88
N ARG A 240 -26.61 2.32 -2.62
CA ARG A 240 -26.94 3.04 -1.38
C ARG A 240 -28.45 3.06 -1.12
N ALA A 241 -29.22 3.44 -2.14
CA ALA A 241 -30.68 3.50 -2.07
C ALA A 241 -31.30 2.11 -1.85
N ARG A 242 -30.85 1.08 -2.59
CA ARG A 242 -31.35 -0.29 -2.44
C ARG A 242 -31.21 -0.83 -1.03
N TRP A 243 -30.12 -0.50 -0.35
CA TRP A 243 -29.81 -1.00 1.00
C TRP A 243 -30.13 0.00 2.12
N SER A 244 -30.81 1.10 1.80
CA SER A 244 -31.19 2.17 2.72
C SER A 244 -30.01 2.70 3.55
N LEU A 245 -28.86 2.86 2.91
CA LEU A 245 -27.64 3.36 3.56
C LEU A 245 -27.58 4.88 3.54
N SER A 246 -27.05 5.47 4.62
CA SER A 246 -26.71 6.89 4.64
C SER A 246 -25.56 7.20 3.66
N PRO A 247 -25.45 8.44 3.16
CA PRO A 247 -24.29 8.87 2.38
C PRO A 247 -22.96 8.65 3.13
N LEU A 248 -21.88 8.44 2.37
CA LEU A 248 -20.54 8.31 2.92
C LEU A 248 -20.09 9.62 3.57
N THR A 249 -19.46 9.51 4.74
CA THR A 249 -18.91 10.68 5.44
C THR A 249 -17.66 11.22 4.74
N VAL A 250 -17.20 12.40 5.12
CA VAL A 250 -15.91 12.94 4.64
C VAL A 250 -14.76 12.02 5.05
N ASP A 251 -14.79 11.50 6.28
CA ASP A 251 -13.75 10.61 6.81
C ASP A 251 -13.62 9.31 6.04
N GLU A 252 -14.75 8.72 5.66
CA GLU A 252 -14.78 7.51 4.87
C GLU A 252 -14.27 7.70 3.45
N ARG A 253 -14.69 8.79 2.80
CA ARG A 253 -14.21 9.14 1.46
C ARG A 253 -12.71 9.43 1.47
N ALA A 254 -12.23 10.16 2.49
CA ALA A 254 -10.82 10.44 2.67
C ALA A 254 -9.99 9.17 2.96
N GLY A 255 -10.51 8.26 3.78
CA GLY A 255 -9.85 6.99 4.11
C GLY A 255 -9.60 6.09 2.89
N LEU A 256 -10.43 6.21 1.85
CA LEU A 256 -10.36 5.40 0.64
C LEU A 256 -9.81 6.13 -0.59
N ALA A 257 -9.40 7.39 -0.45
CA ALA A 257 -8.86 8.19 -1.55
C ALA A 257 -7.69 7.50 -2.27
N HIS A 258 -6.81 6.84 -1.51
CA HIS A 258 -5.67 6.11 -2.03
C HIS A 258 -6.07 4.82 -2.79
N GLU A 259 -7.18 4.17 -2.40
CA GLU A 259 -7.70 3.01 -3.13
C GLU A 259 -8.25 3.44 -4.48
N MET A 260 -8.98 4.56 -4.50
CA MET A 260 -9.54 5.13 -5.71
C MET A 260 -8.47 5.58 -6.71
N ALA A 261 -7.37 6.19 -6.22
CA ALA A 261 -6.26 6.60 -7.08
C ALA A 261 -5.55 5.41 -7.75
N ALA A 262 -5.58 4.24 -7.11
CA ALA A 262 -5.04 3.00 -7.65
C ALA A 262 -6.03 2.26 -8.57
N SER A 263 -7.31 2.67 -8.60
CA SER A 263 -8.36 1.89 -9.24
C SER A 263 -8.53 2.13 -10.73
N GLY A 264 -9.28 1.26 -11.40
CA GLY A 264 -9.66 1.41 -12.80
C GLY A 264 -10.60 2.58 -13.13
N LEU A 265 -10.93 3.45 -12.17
CA LEU A 265 -11.83 4.58 -12.39
C LEU A 265 -11.22 5.64 -13.33
N PRO A 266 -12.04 6.26 -14.22
CA PRO A 266 -11.61 7.41 -15.00
C PRO A 266 -11.15 8.54 -14.08
N TRP A 267 -10.02 9.19 -14.41
CA TRP A 267 -9.44 10.22 -13.55
C TRP A 267 -10.40 11.38 -13.26
N ALA A 268 -11.23 11.78 -14.23
CA ALA A 268 -12.24 12.82 -14.02
C ALA A 268 -13.25 12.49 -12.90
N VAL A 269 -13.56 11.20 -12.70
CA VAL A 269 -14.41 10.73 -11.58
C VAL A 269 -13.64 10.83 -10.27
N ILE A 270 -12.37 10.41 -10.27
CA ILE A 270 -11.48 10.50 -9.10
C ILE A 270 -11.34 11.95 -8.64
N GLU A 271 -10.98 12.84 -9.57
CA GLU A 271 -10.84 14.27 -9.31
C GLU A 271 -12.12 14.86 -8.71
N ARG A 272 -13.27 14.64 -9.35
CA ARG A 272 -14.56 15.17 -8.85
C ARG A 272 -14.85 14.71 -7.41
N ARG A 273 -14.60 13.44 -7.11
CA ARG A 273 -14.84 12.86 -5.77
C ARG A 273 -13.92 13.45 -4.71
N LEU A 274 -12.65 13.60 -5.05
CA LEU A 274 -11.64 14.14 -4.13
C LEU A 274 -11.77 15.66 -3.95
N LEU A 275 -12.21 16.40 -4.96
CA LEU A 275 -12.60 17.82 -4.84
C LEU A 275 -13.87 18.03 -4.00
N GLY A 276 -14.52 16.96 -3.55
CA GLY A 276 -15.62 17.04 -2.59
C GLY A 276 -15.19 17.81 -1.32
N PRO A 277 -16.06 18.65 -0.73
CA PRO A 277 -15.70 19.48 0.42
C PRO A 277 -15.06 18.68 1.56
N GLY A 278 -13.86 19.11 1.98
CA GLY A 278 -13.10 18.56 3.10
C GLY A 278 -12.40 17.22 2.86
N VAL A 279 -12.59 16.57 1.70
CA VAL A 279 -12.03 15.22 1.44
C VAL A 279 -10.51 15.26 1.35
N MET A 280 -9.93 16.13 0.51
CA MET A 280 -8.48 16.25 0.35
C MET A 280 -7.78 16.74 1.62
N GLU A 281 -8.38 17.69 2.34
CA GLU A 281 -7.85 18.15 3.63
C GLU A 281 -7.80 17.00 4.64
N ARG A 282 -8.89 16.22 4.74
CA ARG A 282 -8.95 15.08 5.65
C ARG A 282 -7.99 13.97 5.24
N PHE A 283 -7.86 13.69 3.94
CA PHE A 283 -6.95 12.68 3.44
C PHE A 283 -5.49 13.03 3.72
N GLY A 284 -5.10 14.29 3.51
CA GLY A 284 -3.75 14.76 3.84
C GLY A 284 -3.42 14.70 5.34
N ARG A 285 -4.44 14.68 6.23
CA ARG A 285 -4.22 14.54 7.67
C ARG A 285 -3.97 13.10 8.12
N THR A 286 -4.22 12.11 7.26
CA THR A 286 -3.97 10.68 7.54
C THR A 286 -2.48 10.46 7.75
N PRO A 287 -2.06 9.69 8.78
CA PRO A 287 -0.65 9.45 9.04
C PRO A 287 0.05 8.82 7.82
N VAL A 288 1.24 9.32 7.50
CA VAL A 288 2.11 8.71 6.51
C VAL A 288 2.68 7.43 7.11
N ILE A 289 2.38 6.29 6.48
CA ILE A 289 2.95 5.00 6.86
C ILE A 289 4.13 4.76 5.91
N ALA A 290 5.34 4.59 6.45
CA ALA A 290 6.53 4.28 5.63
C ALA A 290 6.31 2.99 4.83
N GLY A 291 6.39 3.06 3.50
CA GLY A 291 6.08 1.94 2.60
C GLY A 291 4.58 1.59 2.48
N GLY A 292 3.71 2.33 3.17
CA GLY A 292 2.26 2.17 3.12
C GLY A 292 1.57 3.20 2.21
N LEU A 293 0.31 2.95 1.91
CA LEU A 293 -0.50 3.80 1.06
C LEU A 293 -0.86 5.10 1.81
N GLY A 294 -0.52 6.26 1.25
CA GLY A 294 -0.70 7.56 1.88
C GLY A 294 -0.84 8.70 0.87
N PRO A 295 -0.93 9.97 1.34
CA PRO A 295 -1.11 11.14 0.48
C PRO A 295 -0.10 11.23 -0.68
N HIS A 296 1.15 10.82 -0.45
CA HIS A 296 2.21 10.79 -1.46
C HIS A 296 1.90 9.90 -2.68
N TRP A 297 1.09 8.84 -2.53
CA TRP A 297 0.71 7.96 -3.65
C TRP A 297 -0.12 8.65 -4.72
N LEU A 298 -0.86 9.69 -4.36
CA LEU A 298 -1.71 10.40 -5.31
C LEU A 298 -0.88 11.12 -6.37
N LEU A 299 0.31 11.61 -6.01
CA LEU A 299 1.24 12.23 -6.95
C LEU A 299 1.71 11.23 -8.01
N GLU A 300 2.19 10.06 -7.58
CA GLU A 300 2.64 9.02 -8.51
C GLU A 300 1.49 8.49 -9.38
N ALA A 301 0.29 8.34 -8.81
CA ALA A 301 -0.89 7.93 -9.58
C ALA A 301 -1.26 8.98 -10.64
N ALA A 302 -1.20 10.27 -10.29
CA ALA A 302 -1.45 11.36 -11.22
C ALA A 302 -0.38 11.39 -12.32
N GLU A 303 0.90 11.25 -11.98
CA GLU A 303 2.00 11.21 -12.92
C GLU A 303 1.83 10.07 -13.93
N ARG A 304 1.63 8.83 -13.45
CA ARG A 304 1.44 7.64 -14.31
C ARG A 304 0.27 7.78 -15.28
N ARG A 305 -0.71 8.61 -14.96
CA ARG A 305 -1.91 8.86 -15.76
C ARG A 305 -1.86 10.15 -16.58
N GLY A 306 -0.77 10.92 -16.49
CA GLY A 306 -0.63 12.22 -17.16
C GLY A 306 -1.58 13.29 -16.61
N GLN A 307 -1.84 13.29 -15.30
CA GLN A 307 -2.88 14.09 -14.64
C GLN A 307 -2.33 15.07 -13.60
N LEU A 308 -1.08 15.53 -13.76
CA LEU A 308 -0.42 16.42 -12.80
C LEU A 308 -1.11 17.80 -12.66
N ASP A 309 -1.77 18.30 -13.70
CA ASP A 309 -2.60 19.52 -13.60
C ASP A 309 -3.84 19.32 -12.72
N SER A 310 -4.43 18.12 -12.75
CA SER A 310 -5.51 17.77 -11.84
C SER A 310 -4.99 17.61 -10.42
N PHE A 311 -3.84 16.97 -10.24
CA PHE A 311 -3.18 16.90 -8.94
C PHE A 311 -2.93 18.28 -8.33
N ASN A 312 -2.51 19.26 -9.13
CA ASN A 312 -2.40 20.66 -8.71
C ASN A 312 -3.70 21.20 -8.10
N ARG A 313 -4.85 20.94 -8.71
CA ARG A 313 -6.16 21.37 -8.16
C ARG A 313 -6.51 20.63 -6.88
N LEU A 314 -6.23 19.33 -6.83
CA LEU A 314 -6.51 18.47 -5.67
C LEU A 314 -5.72 18.93 -4.43
N ILE A 315 -4.43 19.22 -4.57
CA ILE A 315 -3.61 19.66 -3.43
C ILE A 315 -3.95 21.08 -2.98
N GLU A 316 -4.48 21.94 -3.84
CA GLU A 316 -5.02 23.24 -3.40
C GLU A 316 -6.29 23.06 -2.56
N ALA A 317 -7.17 22.12 -2.94
CA ALA A 317 -8.32 21.74 -2.13
C ALA A 317 -7.93 21.09 -0.79
N ALA A 318 -6.70 20.58 -0.65
CA ALA A 318 -6.17 20.07 0.62
C ALA A 318 -5.81 21.19 1.62
N GLY A 319 -5.72 22.45 1.17
CA GLY A 319 -5.31 23.57 1.99
C GLY A 319 -3.95 23.31 2.66
N PRO A 320 -3.82 23.50 4.00
CA PRO A 320 -2.57 23.25 4.70
C PRO A 320 -2.04 21.82 4.60
N ALA A 321 -2.91 20.84 4.38
CA ALA A 321 -2.51 19.44 4.27
C ALA A 321 -1.74 19.13 2.96
N LYS A 322 -1.68 20.09 2.03
CA LYS A 322 -0.88 20.04 0.80
C LYS A 322 0.55 19.56 1.03
N ALA A 323 1.19 19.99 2.12
CA ALA A 323 2.57 19.58 2.42
C ALA A 323 2.74 18.06 2.52
N CYS A 324 1.72 17.33 2.97
CA CYS A 324 1.75 15.86 3.03
C CYS A 324 1.73 15.19 1.64
N PHE A 325 1.13 15.84 0.64
CA PHE A 325 1.03 15.31 -0.72
C PHE A 325 2.32 15.50 -1.52
N VAL A 326 3.09 16.54 -1.20
CA VAL A 326 4.34 16.88 -1.88
C VAL A 326 5.57 16.66 -1.01
N ASP A 327 5.42 15.96 0.13
CA ASP A 327 6.45 15.79 1.17
C ASP A 327 7.78 15.29 0.60
N ASP A 328 7.73 14.25 -0.23
CA ASP A 328 8.91 13.66 -0.87
C ASP A 328 9.15 14.18 -2.30
N ALA A 329 8.26 15.01 -2.84
CA ALA A 329 8.27 15.34 -4.27
C ALA A 329 9.54 16.08 -4.69
N PHE A 330 9.93 17.12 -3.93
CA PHE A 330 11.13 17.90 -4.21
C PHE A 330 12.41 17.08 -4.02
N ARG A 331 12.43 16.21 -3.01
CA ARG A 331 13.56 15.32 -2.73
C ARG A 331 13.75 14.32 -3.89
N LEU A 332 12.68 13.62 -4.28
CA LEU A 332 12.71 12.66 -5.37
C LEU A 332 13.09 13.31 -6.70
N ALA A 333 12.52 14.48 -7.02
CA ALA A 333 12.90 15.20 -8.24
C ALA A 333 14.34 15.76 -8.21
N ALA A 334 14.95 15.93 -7.05
CA ALA A 334 16.35 16.34 -7.00
C ALA A 334 17.29 15.17 -7.35
N VAL A 335 16.91 13.95 -6.94
CA VAL A 335 17.71 12.72 -7.10
C VAL A 335 17.42 12.00 -8.43
N LEU A 336 16.21 12.10 -8.97
CA LEU A 336 15.74 11.34 -10.13
C LEU A 336 15.45 12.27 -11.32
N ASP A 337 16.22 12.12 -12.40
CA ASP A 337 16.14 12.95 -13.61
C ASP A 337 14.78 12.89 -14.29
N ASP A 338 14.18 11.70 -14.39
CA ASP A 338 12.86 11.49 -14.97
C ASP A 338 11.78 12.25 -14.17
N LYS A 339 11.83 12.18 -12.84
CA LYS A 339 10.92 12.91 -11.96
C LYS A 339 11.15 14.42 -12.06
N TYR A 340 12.40 14.85 -12.14
CA TYR A 340 12.71 16.26 -12.31
C TYR A 340 12.03 16.85 -13.53
N ASP A 341 12.23 16.24 -14.70
CA ASP A 341 11.73 16.79 -15.96
C ASP A 341 10.19 16.80 -16.00
N ILE A 342 9.55 15.74 -15.49
CA ILE A 342 8.10 15.63 -15.46
C ILE A 342 7.48 16.61 -14.44
N TRP A 343 8.08 16.78 -13.26
CA TRP A 343 7.47 17.56 -12.17
C TRP A 343 7.87 19.04 -12.15
N LYS A 344 8.98 19.41 -12.79
CA LYS A 344 9.51 20.79 -12.82
C LYS A 344 8.47 21.86 -13.16
N PRO A 345 7.56 21.68 -14.15
CA PRO A 345 6.53 22.68 -14.45
C PRO A 345 5.59 22.98 -13.27
N HIS A 346 5.48 22.06 -12.31
CA HIS A 346 4.54 22.14 -11.19
C HIS A 346 5.16 22.68 -9.88
N PHE A 347 6.50 22.79 -9.78
CA PHE A 347 7.16 23.19 -8.53
C PHE A 347 6.71 24.53 -7.98
N ALA A 348 6.53 25.54 -8.83
CA ALA A 348 6.05 26.84 -8.38
C ALA A 348 4.64 26.75 -7.76
N HIS A 349 3.78 25.90 -8.31
CA HIS A 349 2.46 25.62 -7.75
C HIS A 349 2.59 24.88 -6.42
N TRP A 350 3.37 23.81 -6.36
CA TRP A 350 3.56 22.99 -5.16
C TRP A 350 4.22 23.75 -4.01
N ALA A 351 5.12 24.67 -4.31
CA ALA A 351 5.81 25.48 -3.31
C ALA A 351 4.92 26.58 -2.71
N ARG A 352 3.89 27.03 -3.43
CA ARG A 352 3.01 28.11 -2.99
C ARG A 352 2.33 27.77 -1.67
N GLY A 353 2.46 28.67 -0.70
CA GLY A 353 1.85 28.55 0.62
C GLY A 353 2.64 27.70 1.62
N LEU A 354 3.67 26.95 1.20
CA LEU A 354 4.49 26.13 2.11
C LEU A 354 5.19 26.96 3.19
N ALA A 355 5.55 28.20 2.88
CA ALA A 355 6.23 29.11 3.79
C ALA A 355 5.42 29.45 5.06
N ALA A 356 4.09 29.31 5.02
CA ALA A 356 3.19 29.68 6.11
C ALA A 356 2.61 28.47 6.86
N LEU A 357 2.98 27.23 6.48
CA LEU A 357 2.34 26.05 7.04
C LEU A 357 2.75 25.81 8.49
N PRO A 358 1.78 25.64 9.41
CA PRO A 358 2.06 25.32 10.79
C PRO A 358 2.66 23.90 10.89
N GLN A 359 3.66 23.77 11.75
CA GLN A 359 4.27 22.50 12.10
C GLN A 359 3.28 21.60 12.84
N ARG A 360 3.20 20.32 12.46
CA ARG A 360 2.64 19.30 13.35
C ARG A 360 3.68 18.99 14.41
N ASN A 361 3.47 19.49 15.62
CA ASN A 361 4.28 19.12 16.78
C ASN A 361 4.02 17.64 17.11
N GLY A 362 4.93 16.78 16.72
CA GLY A 362 4.93 15.35 16.99
C GLY A 362 6.36 14.79 16.93
N PRO A 363 6.59 13.54 17.35
CA PRO A 363 7.93 12.93 17.35
C PRO A 363 8.54 12.77 15.95
N ASP A 364 7.76 12.97 14.88
CA ASP A 364 8.19 12.91 13.48
C ASP A 364 8.09 14.29 12.83
N TYR A 365 9.04 15.18 13.17
CA TYR A 365 9.14 16.57 12.68
C TYR A 365 9.39 16.69 11.16
N LEU A 366 9.66 15.56 10.48
CA LEU A 366 9.78 15.47 9.03
C LEU A 366 8.48 15.04 8.35
N SER A 367 7.49 14.53 9.09
CA SER A 367 6.22 14.14 8.51
C SER A 367 5.50 15.35 7.93
N CYS A 368 5.25 15.32 6.61
CA CYS A 368 4.61 16.41 5.88
C CYS A 368 5.38 17.75 5.98
N ASN A 369 6.71 17.70 5.96
CA ASN A 369 7.56 18.88 5.90
C ASN A 369 8.51 18.80 4.68
N PRO A 370 7.97 19.06 3.46
CA PRO A 370 8.73 18.92 2.21
C PRO A 370 9.99 19.78 2.16
N VAL A 371 9.96 20.95 2.80
CA VAL A 371 11.10 21.87 2.83
C VAL A 371 12.21 21.31 3.71
N ALA A 372 11.88 20.85 4.92
CA ALA A 372 12.88 20.27 5.81
C ALA A 372 13.51 19.01 5.21
N ARG A 373 12.68 18.15 4.60
CA ARG A 373 13.13 16.91 3.97
C ARG A 373 14.07 17.17 2.79
N PHE A 374 13.73 18.15 1.94
CA PHE A 374 14.58 18.59 0.84
C PHE A 374 15.94 19.14 1.32
N LEU A 375 15.94 19.94 2.39
CA LEU A 375 17.16 20.56 2.92
C LEU A 375 18.14 19.56 3.54
N LEU A 376 17.64 18.53 4.23
CA LEU A 376 18.49 17.47 4.79
C LEU A 376 19.25 16.72 3.69
N ASP A 377 18.58 16.36 2.60
CA ASP A 377 19.17 15.58 1.52
C ASP A 377 20.13 16.38 0.63
N CYS A 378 19.89 17.69 0.44
CA CYS A 378 20.81 18.58 -0.32
C CYS A 378 22.24 18.53 0.24
N SER A 379 22.41 18.35 1.55
CA SER A 379 23.75 18.27 2.17
C SER A 379 24.56 17.05 1.74
N LEU A 380 23.90 16.05 1.14
CA LEU A 380 24.47 14.78 0.68
C LEU A 380 24.51 14.67 -0.86
N ALA A 381 24.11 15.73 -1.58
CA ALA A 381 24.01 15.71 -3.03
C ALA A 381 25.39 15.65 -3.70
N ASP A 382 25.49 14.85 -4.76
CA ASP A 382 26.66 14.82 -5.64
C ASP A 382 26.64 15.99 -6.65
N ALA A 383 27.70 16.09 -7.46
CA ALA A 383 27.86 17.15 -8.44
C ALA A 383 26.79 17.14 -9.53
N ASP A 384 26.26 15.96 -9.87
CA ASP A 384 25.31 15.76 -10.97
C ASP A 384 23.88 16.13 -10.55
N ALA A 385 23.53 15.91 -9.28
CA ALA A 385 22.24 16.31 -8.73
C ALA A 385 22.16 17.81 -8.37
N LEU A 386 23.31 18.46 -8.13
CA LEU A 386 23.39 19.85 -7.65
C LEU A 386 22.59 20.88 -8.49
N PRO A 387 22.59 20.83 -9.84
CA PRO A 387 21.78 21.73 -10.65
C PRO A 387 20.27 21.60 -10.40
N ARG A 388 19.77 20.38 -10.18
CA ARG A 388 18.35 20.13 -9.88
C ARG A 388 17.98 20.66 -8.51
N TYR A 389 18.81 20.41 -7.51
CA TYR A 389 18.64 21.00 -6.18
C TYR A 389 18.60 22.53 -6.24
N ARG A 390 19.49 23.17 -7.01
CA ARG A 390 19.46 24.64 -7.21
C ARG A 390 18.17 25.14 -7.83
N ALA A 391 17.68 24.44 -8.86
CA ALA A 391 16.44 24.83 -9.54
C ALA A 391 15.22 24.71 -8.62
N ILE A 392 15.13 23.61 -7.86
CA ILE A 392 14.07 23.38 -6.88
C ILE A 392 14.12 24.42 -5.77
N TRP A 393 15.31 24.71 -5.24
CA TRP A 393 15.50 25.73 -4.22
C TRP A 393 15.08 27.13 -4.71
N THR A 394 15.38 27.45 -5.98
CA THR A 394 14.94 28.70 -6.60
C THR A 394 13.41 28.80 -6.63
N ALA A 395 12.71 27.72 -6.99
CA ALA A 395 11.25 27.69 -6.97
C ALA A 395 10.68 27.86 -5.55
N LEU A 396 11.28 27.21 -4.54
CA LEU A 396 10.89 27.36 -3.13
C LEU A 396 11.07 28.80 -2.64
N ARG A 397 12.20 29.44 -2.97
CA ARG A 397 12.46 30.85 -2.62
C ARG A 397 11.47 31.79 -3.29
N GLN A 398 11.18 31.59 -4.57
CA GLN A 398 10.19 32.39 -5.31
C GLN A 398 8.78 32.25 -4.69
N ALA A 399 8.48 31.11 -4.08
CA ALA A 399 7.23 30.89 -3.34
C ALA A 399 7.25 31.45 -1.89
N GLY A 400 8.31 32.15 -1.50
CA GLY A 400 8.43 32.81 -0.19
C GLY A 400 9.00 31.94 0.93
N VAL A 401 9.56 30.77 0.62
CA VAL A 401 10.27 29.96 1.62
C VAL A 401 11.59 30.64 1.99
N THR A 402 11.77 30.92 3.27
CA THR A 402 12.96 31.57 3.83
C THR A 402 13.49 30.76 5.02
N THR A 403 14.64 31.17 5.55
CA THR A 403 15.20 30.60 6.78
C THR A 403 14.30 30.80 8.00
N THR A 404 13.38 31.77 7.96
CA THR A 404 12.42 32.06 9.04
C THR A 404 11.09 31.33 8.87
N SER A 405 10.87 30.63 7.76
CA SER A 405 9.65 29.84 7.56
C SER A 405 9.55 28.74 8.65
N PRO A 406 8.35 28.46 9.20
CA PRO A 406 8.17 27.44 10.24
C PRO A 406 8.70 26.06 9.85
N GLY A 407 8.57 25.69 8.56
CA GLY A 407 9.17 24.49 7.96
C GLY A 407 10.68 24.37 8.23
N VAL A 408 11.42 25.45 8.00
CA VAL A 408 12.89 25.51 8.15
C VAL A 408 13.30 25.65 9.61
N GLN A 409 12.58 26.49 10.38
CA GLN A 409 12.85 26.71 11.80
C GLN A 409 12.73 25.43 12.64
N SER A 410 11.88 24.48 12.23
CA SER A 410 11.79 23.17 12.89
C SER A 410 13.07 22.35 12.84
N LEU A 411 13.84 22.42 11.75
CA LEU A 411 15.14 21.76 11.66
C LEU A 411 16.12 22.37 12.66
N LEU A 412 16.17 23.70 12.71
CA LEU A 412 17.03 24.44 13.62
C LEU A 412 16.73 24.13 15.09
N ALA A 413 15.44 24.03 15.44
CA ALA A 413 14.99 23.71 16.79
C ALA A 413 15.45 22.32 17.28
N HIS A 414 15.76 21.39 16.35
CA HIS A 414 16.23 20.04 16.66
C HIS A 414 17.76 19.88 16.52
N GLY A 415 18.51 20.99 16.53
CA GLY A 415 19.97 20.97 16.51
C GLY A 415 20.59 20.63 15.15
N PHE A 416 19.78 20.60 14.08
CA PHE A 416 20.33 20.52 12.72
C PHE A 416 20.96 21.87 12.38
N ALA A 417 22.27 21.89 12.21
CA ALA A 417 22.97 23.02 11.65
C ALA A 417 22.54 23.18 10.19
N VAL A 418 21.59 24.08 9.92
CA VAL A 418 21.31 24.58 8.56
C VAL A 418 22.42 25.57 8.17
N GLU A 419 23.68 25.26 8.51
CA GLU A 419 24.79 26.21 8.48
C GLU A 419 25.19 26.61 7.06
N LYS A 420 24.68 25.92 6.05
CA LYS A 420 24.67 26.42 4.68
C LYS A 420 23.39 25.99 3.99
N LEU A 421 22.76 26.93 3.28
CA LEU A 421 21.85 26.70 2.17
C LEU A 421 22.59 25.97 1.03
N GLN A 422 23.13 24.77 1.29
CA GLN A 422 24.39 24.27 0.71
C GLN A 422 24.34 23.92 -0.79
N CYS A 423 23.17 23.95 -1.40
CA CYS A 423 23.04 23.88 -2.85
C CYS A 423 23.13 25.27 -3.51
N ALA A 424 22.86 26.36 -2.79
CA ALA A 424 22.54 27.68 -3.33
C ALA A 424 23.71 28.67 -3.44
N GLU A 425 24.75 28.64 -2.60
CA GLU A 425 25.60 29.85 -2.48
C GLU A 425 27.13 29.70 -2.58
N GLU A 426 27.74 28.51 -2.60
CA GLU A 426 29.19 28.44 -2.82
C GLU A 426 29.58 27.30 -3.76
N ALA A 427 30.18 27.64 -4.90
CA ALA A 427 31.28 26.83 -5.40
C ALA A 427 32.43 26.98 -4.39
N SER A 428 32.42 26.22 -3.30
CA SER A 428 33.52 26.25 -2.32
C SER A 428 34.47 25.08 -2.58
N PRO A 429 35.78 25.34 -2.77
CA PRO A 429 36.77 24.33 -3.07
C PRO A 429 37.01 23.44 -1.85
N ARG A 430 37.02 22.11 -2.06
CA ARG A 430 37.55 21.06 -1.16
C ARG A 430 37.61 21.42 0.34
N ALA A 431 36.64 20.96 1.13
CA ALA A 431 36.78 20.86 2.58
C ALA A 431 36.56 19.41 3.04
N GLU A 432 37.55 18.85 3.72
CA GLU A 432 37.54 17.53 4.33
C GLU A 432 36.38 17.35 5.32
N PRO A 433 35.85 16.12 5.50
CA PRO A 433 34.75 15.86 6.41
C PRO A 433 35.23 15.96 7.86
N ARG A 434 34.82 17.00 8.58
CA ARG A 434 35.04 17.11 10.03
C ARG A 434 33.76 16.79 10.77
N PHE A 435 33.60 15.53 11.14
CA PHE A 435 32.70 15.17 12.24
C PHE A 435 33.35 15.61 13.55
N ALA A 436 32.73 16.56 14.25
CA ALA A 436 32.94 16.73 15.68
C ALA A 436 31.58 16.93 16.35
N PRO A 437 31.20 16.11 17.34
CA PRO A 437 29.98 16.33 18.11
C PRO A 437 30.14 17.57 18.98
N VAL A 438 29.13 18.44 18.98
CA VAL A 438 29.06 19.59 19.89
C VAL A 438 28.63 19.09 21.28
N PRO A 439 29.32 19.44 22.38
CA PRO A 439 28.90 19.06 23.71
C PRO A 439 27.67 19.86 24.15
N ALA A 440 26.69 19.17 24.73
CA ALA A 440 25.52 19.77 25.35
C ALA A 440 25.93 20.64 26.56
N ARG A 441 25.26 21.79 26.73
CA ARG A 441 25.19 22.52 28.00
C ARG A 441 23.78 22.42 28.55
#